data_AF-A0A2P7EA17-F1
#
_entry.id   AF-A0A2P7EA17-F1
#
_cell.length_a   1.000
_cell.length_b   1.000
_cell.length_c   1.000
_cell.angle_alpha   90.00
_cell.angle_beta   90.00
_cell.angle_gamma   90.00
#
_symmetry.space_group_name_H-M   'P 1'
#
loop_
_entity.id
_entity.type
_entity.pdbx_description
1 polymer ?
#
loop_
_entity_poly.entity_id
_entity_poly.type
_entity_poly.pdbx_seq_one_letter_code
_entity_poly.pdbx_strand_id
1 'polypeptide(L)'
;RYPEGVIHSWRFLYRNLSSFDAAVGSDLSKSAPALFKELPAFLKEIDNVKDQLKDAIARPRPYVSYKEFQPCLPLESTWSYPSGHATWYAATSLLLSDLIPGRAERLQQVGSQGGYARTYCGVHYPSDVLASQKLAVAITKDVIASAQWQIFKEKLKPEIQKLMMAPPAGLPLLTD
;
A
#
# COMPACT_ATOMS: atom_id res chain seq x y z
N ARG A 1 0.01 -19.75 13.28
CA ARG A 1 0.45 -18.33 13.32
C ARG A 1 1.37 -18.17 14.51
N TYR A 2 2.51 -17.51 14.32
CA TYR A 2 3.46 -17.15 15.38
C TYR A 2 3.22 -15.70 15.83
N PRO A 3 3.56 -15.34 17.09
CA PRO A 3 3.38 -13.99 17.64
C PRO A 3 4.02 -12.89 16.78
N GLU A 4 5.19 -13.14 16.21
CA GLU A 4 5.97 -12.19 15.41
C GLU A 4 5.19 -11.78 14.16
N GLY A 5 4.61 -12.75 13.45
CA GLY A 5 3.78 -12.46 12.28
C GLY A 5 2.49 -11.71 12.61
N VAL A 6 1.96 -11.89 13.82
CA VAL A 6 0.80 -11.09 14.28
C VAL A 6 1.25 -9.64 14.50
N ILE A 7 2.30 -9.41 15.28
CA ILE A 7 2.87 -8.07 15.53
C ILE A 7 3.21 -7.37 14.21
N HIS A 8 3.86 -8.08 13.28
CA HIS A 8 4.13 -7.59 11.94
C HIS A 8 2.85 -7.12 11.25
N SER A 9 1.80 -7.95 11.23
CA SER A 9 0.52 -7.62 10.58
C SER A 9 -0.14 -6.37 11.17
N TRP A 10 0.01 -6.12 12.48
CA TRP A 10 -0.50 -4.91 13.13
C TRP A 10 0.21 -3.62 12.67
N ARG A 11 1.47 -3.68 12.24
CA ARG A 11 2.18 -2.52 11.65
C ARG A 11 1.52 -2.03 10.36
N PHE A 12 0.81 -2.93 9.67
CA PHE A 12 0.10 -2.65 8.43
C PHE A 12 -1.40 -2.44 8.62
N LEU A 13 -1.90 -2.31 9.87
CA LEU A 13 -3.32 -2.20 10.17
C LEU A 13 -3.99 -1.04 9.41
N TYR A 14 -3.36 0.13 9.45
CA TYR A 14 -3.86 1.35 8.84
C TYR A 14 -3.21 1.63 7.49
N ARG A 15 -3.97 2.22 6.58
CA ARG A 15 -3.45 2.76 5.31
C ARG A 15 -2.74 4.07 5.59
N ASN A 16 -1.44 4.00 5.89
CA ASN A 16 -0.64 5.16 6.26
C ASN A 16 0.64 5.23 5.44
N LEU A 17 0.90 6.40 4.85
CA LEU A 17 2.13 6.64 4.08
C LEU A 17 3.38 6.46 4.96
N SER A 18 3.31 6.71 6.27
CA SER A 18 4.42 6.47 7.18
C SER A 18 4.85 5.00 7.28
N SER A 19 4.03 4.04 6.84
CA SER A 19 4.48 2.65 6.69
C SER A 19 5.65 2.52 5.69
N PHE A 20 5.84 3.51 4.80
CA PHE A 20 6.91 3.55 3.82
C PHE A 20 8.12 4.37 4.27
N ASP A 21 8.10 5.03 5.44
CA ASP A 21 9.18 5.92 5.90
C ASP A 21 10.52 5.21 5.99
N ALA A 22 10.56 3.92 6.37
CA ALA A 22 11.79 3.14 6.38
C ALA A 22 12.27 2.76 4.96
N ALA A 23 11.35 2.45 4.05
CA ALA A 23 11.68 2.13 2.65
C ALA A 23 12.19 3.35 1.90
N VAL A 24 11.60 4.50 2.17
CA VAL A 24 12.12 5.80 1.76
C VAL A 24 13.42 6.07 2.52
N GLY A 25 13.48 5.94 3.84
CA GLY A 25 14.65 6.34 4.64
C GLY A 25 14.57 7.77 5.15
N SER A 26 13.36 8.33 5.20
CA SER A 26 13.05 9.59 5.86
C SER A 26 11.58 9.62 6.29
N ASP A 27 11.25 10.47 7.25
CA ASP A 27 9.88 10.77 7.64
C ASP A 27 9.21 11.56 6.51
N LEU A 28 8.32 10.93 5.74
CA LEU A 28 7.68 11.56 4.58
C LEU A 28 6.87 12.80 4.98
N SER A 29 6.22 12.78 6.15
CA SER A 29 5.38 13.91 6.60
C SER A 29 6.19 15.20 6.81
N LYS A 30 7.48 15.07 7.15
CA LYS A 30 8.40 16.19 7.36
C LYS A 30 9.26 16.50 6.15
N SER A 31 9.77 15.46 5.48
CA SER A 31 10.73 15.60 4.38
C SER A 31 10.08 15.87 3.02
N ALA A 32 8.84 15.43 2.85
CA ALA A 32 8.04 15.63 1.63
C ALA A 32 6.57 15.91 1.97
N PRO A 33 6.26 17.03 2.65
CA PRO A 33 4.91 17.32 3.13
C PRO A 33 3.88 17.49 1.99
N ALA A 34 4.26 18.01 0.82
CA ALA A 34 3.35 18.11 -0.31
C ALA A 34 3.01 16.71 -0.86
N LEU A 35 4.02 15.84 -1.02
CA LEU A 35 3.80 14.45 -1.39
C LEU A 35 2.87 13.75 -0.38
N PHE A 36 3.17 13.86 0.92
CA PHE A 36 2.39 13.21 1.98
C PHE A 36 0.92 13.66 1.99
N LYS A 37 0.68 14.95 1.73
CA LYS A 37 -0.66 15.53 1.71
C LYS A 37 -1.46 15.17 0.44
N GLU A 38 -0.82 15.14 -0.72
CA GLU A 38 -1.51 15.11 -2.02
C GLU A 38 -1.56 13.73 -2.67
N LEU A 39 -0.60 12.83 -2.40
CA LEU A 39 -0.63 11.45 -2.89
C LEU A 39 -1.94 10.71 -2.57
N PRO A 40 -2.57 10.89 -1.39
CA PRO A 40 -3.85 10.26 -1.07
C PRO A 40 -4.98 10.55 -2.07
N ALA A 41 -4.94 11.67 -2.81
CA ALA A 41 -5.94 11.97 -3.83
C ALA A 41 -5.86 10.99 -5.02
N PHE A 42 -4.66 10.66 -5.50
CA PHE A 42 -4.47 9.65 -6.54
C PHE A 42 -4.87 8.26 -6.06
N LEU A 43 -4.56 7.93 -4.80
CA LEU A 43 -4.94 6.64 -4.20
C LEU A 43 -6.47 6.53 -4.03
N LYS A 44 -7.16 7.65 -3.79
CA LYS A 44 -8.61 7.69 -3.69
C LYS A 44 -9.28 7.29 -5.02
N GLU A 45 -8.75 7.73 -6.15
CA GLU A 45 -9.26 7.33 -7.47
C GLU A 45 -9.10 5.82 -7.72
N ILE A 46 -7.96 5.25 -7.31
CA ILE A 46 -7.73 3.80 -7.37
C ILE A 46 -8.70 3.04 -6.45
N ASP A 47 -8.93 3.57 -5.24
CA ASP A 47 -9.91 3.02 -4.30
C ASP A 47 -11.32 3.00 -4.89
N ASN A 48 -11.74 4.06 -5.59
CA ASN A 48 -13.07 4.15 -6.22
C ASN A 48 -13.29 3.04 -7.26
N VAL A 49 -12.30 2.78 -8.13
CA VAL A 49 -12.39 1.69 -9.14
C VAL A 49 -12.45 0.33 -8.45
N LYS A 50 -11.63 0.12 -7.43
CA LYS A 50 -11.65 -1.11 -6.64
C LYS A 50 -12.98 -1.32 -5.91
N ASP A 51 -13.59 -0.26 -5.38
CA ASP A 51 -14.87 -0.34 -4.66
C ASP A 51 -16.00 -0.78 -5.60
N GLN A 52 -16.03 -0.31 -6.85
CA GLN A 52 -16.97 -0.80 -7.87
C GLN A 52 -16.84 -2.32 -8.10
N LEU A 53 -15.60 -2.82 -8.24
CA LEU A 53 -15.35 -4.26 -8.38
C LEU A 53 -15.75 -5.04 -7.12
N LYS A 54 -15.53 -4.44 -5.95
CA LYS A 54 -15.84 -5.05 -4.67
C LYS A 54 -17.34 -5.23 -4.48
N ASP A 55 -18.12 -4.22 -4.80
CA ASP A 55 -19.57 -4.26 -4.68
C ASP A 55 -20.20 -5.18 -5.73
N ALA A 56 -19.66 -5.21 -6.95
CA ALA A 56 -20.13 -6.11 -8.00
C ALA A 56 -19.93 -7.60 -7.68
N ILE A 57 -18.82 -7.95 -7.01
CA ILE A 57 -18.47 -9.35 -6.72
C ILE A 57 -18.99 -9.80 -5.36
N ALA A 58 -19.10 -8.90 -4.39
CA ALA A 58 -19.72 -9.12 -3.08
C ALA A 58 -19.23 -10.40 -2.34
N ARG A 59 -17.94 -10.73 -2.48
CA ARG A 59 -17.39 -11.96 -1.91
C ARG A 59 -17.39 -11.90 -0.37
N PRO A 60 -17.98 -12.86 0.36
CA PRO A 60 -17.86 -12.91 1.82
C PRO A 60 -16.40 -13.14 2.25
N ARG A 61 -16.01 -12.65 3.43
CA ARG A 61 -14.64 -12.80 3.97
C ARG A 61 -14.37 -14.22 4.49
N PRO A 62 -13.09 -14.64 4.59
CA PRO A 62 -12.75 -15.99 5.08
C PRO A 62 -13.43 -16.34 6.41
N TYR A 63 -13.34 -15.46 7.40
CA TYR A 63 -13.94 -15.68 8.73
C TYR A 63 -15.48 -15.70 8.74
N VAL A 64 -16.14 -15.20 7.68
CA VAL A 64 -17.60 -15.31 7.53
C VAL A 64 -17.96 -16.68 6.97
N SER A 65 -17.19 -17.15 5.98
CA SER A 65 -17.44 -18.43 5.30
C SER A 65 -16.96 -19.65 6.09
N TYR A 66 -15.95 -19.48 6.94
CA TYR A 66 -15.22 -20.57 7.59
C TYR A 66 -14.92 -20.19 9.04
N LYS A 67 -15.57 -20.87 9.99
CA LYS A 67 -15.54 -20.54 11.43
C LYS A 67 -14.18 -20.81 12.10
N GLU A 68 -13.36 -21.65 11.47
CA GLU A 68 -12.02 -21.99 11.92
C GLU A 68 -11.00 -20.85 11.77
N PHE A 69 -11.27 -19.86 10.90
CA PHE A 69 -10.42 -18.69 10.80
C PHE A 69 -10.77 -17.69 11.89
N GLN A 70 -9.85 -17.52 12.84
CA GLN A 70 -9.92 -16.48 13.86
C GLN A 70 -9.07 -15.29 13.44
N PRO A 71 -9.61 -14.14 13.02
CA PRO A 71 -8.77 -13.04 12.56
C PRO A 71 -7.83 -12.49 13.63
N CYS A 72 -6.60 -12.09 13.24
CA CYS A 72 -5.67 -11.38 14.14
C CYS A 72 -5.62 -9.86 13.94
N LEU A 73 -6.47 -9.34 13.05
CA LEU A 73 -6.73 -7.92 12.88
C LEU A 73 -8.23 -7.67 13.13
N PRO A 74 -8.64 -6.43 13.42
CA PRO A 74 -10.05 -6.06 13.52
C PRO A 74 -10.86 -6.50 12.30
N LEU A 75 -12.13 -6.87 12.54
CA LEU A 75 -13.05 -7.27 11.48
C LEU A 75 -13.44 -6.05 10.63
N GLU A 76 -13.60 -6.30 9.34
CA GLU A 76 -14.02 -5.28 8.38
C GLU A 76 -15.48 -5.55 7.95
N SER A 77 -16.28 -4.49 7.80
CA SER A 77 -17.71 -4.60 7.47
C SER A 77 -17.99 -4.72 5.96
N THR A 78 -16.99 -4.52 5.10
CA THR A 78 -17.12 -4.55 3.64
C THR A 78 -16.83 -5.94 3.06
N TRP A 79 -17.12 -6.15 1.78
CA TRP A 79 -16.80 -7.40 1.07
C TRP A 79 -15.29 -7.71 1.00
N SER A 80 -14.94 -8.95 0.69
CA SER A 80 -13.55 -9.43 0.69
C SER A 80 -12.81 -9.10 -0.61
N TYR A 81 -13.41 -9.39 -1.77
CA TYR A 81 -12.72 -9.27 -3.05
C TYR A 81 -12.90 -7.89 -3.69
N PRO A 82 -11.89 -7.35 -4.40
CA PRO A 82 -10.48 -7.55 -4.11
C PRO A 82 -10.13 -6.80 -2.80
N SER A 83 -8.99 -7.08 -2.16
CA SER A 83 -8.66 -6.46 -0.87
C SER A 83 -8.36 -4.95 -0.99
N GLY A 84 -9.09 -4.12 -0.26
CA GLY A 84 -8.87 -2.67 -0.28
C GLY A 84 -7.51 -2.25 0.27
N HIS A 85 -7.07 -2.83 1.39
CA HIS A 85 -5.74 -2.55 1.94
C HIS A 85 -4.61 -3.05 1.05
N ALA A 86 -4.73 -4.25 0.46
CA ALA A 86 -3.72 -4.73 -0.47
C ALA A 86 -3.63 -3.84 -1.72
N THR A 87 -4.77 -3.37 -2.26
CA THR A 87 -4.79 -2.45 -3.39
C THR A 87 -4.11 -1.14 -3.02
N TRP A 88 -4.42 -0.58 -1.85
CA TRP A 88 -3.82 0.68 -1.39
C TRP A 88 -2.30 0.56 -1.21
N TYR A 89 -1.82 -0.48 -0.54
CA TYR A 89 -0.37 -0.69 -0.32
C TYR A 89 0.38 -0.95 -1.64
N ALA A 90 -0.18 -1.76 -2.55
CA ALA A 90 0.42 -2.01 -3.86
C ALA A 90 0.43 -0.76 -4.74
N ALA A 91 -0.66 0.01 -4.79
CA ALA A 91 -0.71 1.25 -5.56
C ALA A 91 0.25 2.30 -5.00
N THR A 92 0.31 2.43 -3.68
CA THR A 92 1.22 3.37 -3.00
C THR A 92 2.67 3.02 -3.29
N SER A 93 3.05 1.73 -3.21
CA SER A 93 4.42 1.32 -3.50
C SER A 93 4.81 1.60 -4.95
N LEU A 94 3.91 1.38 -5.90
CA LEU A 94 4.13 1.65 -7.33
C LEU A 94 4.27 3.15 -7.62
N LEU A 95 3.37 3.98 -7.07
CA LEU A 95 3.43 5.45 -7.25
C LEU A 95 4.68 6.05 -6.61
N LEU A 96 5.05 5.60 -5.40
CA LEU A 96 6.31 6.00 -4.77
C LEU A 96 7.53 5.49 -5.54
N SER A 97 7.47 4.30 -6.17
CA SER A 97 8.54 3.77 -7.00
C SER A 97 8.76 4.60 -8.27
N ASP A 98 7.69 5.13 -8.87
CA ASP A 98 7.80 6.05 -10.02
C ASP A 98 8.45 7.38 -9.62
N LEU A 99 8.17 7.86 -8.40
CA LEU A 99 8.78 9.08 -7.86
C LEU A 99 10.24 8.87 -7.42
N ILE A 100 10.56 7.71 -6.85
CA ILE A 100 11.85 7.42 -6.21
C ILE A 100 12.39 6.07 -6.72
N PRO A 101 12.78 5.98 -8.00
CA PRO A 101 13.13 4.70 -8.63
C PRO A 101 14.30 3.98 -7.96
N GLY A 102 15.25 4.72 -7.37
CA GLY A 102 16.37 4.15 -6.60
C GLY A 102 15.94 3.42 -5.32
N ARG A 103 14.66 3.49 -4.92
CA ARG A 103 14.10 2.79 -3.75
C ARG A 103 12.97 1.84 -4.11
N ALA A 104 12.75 1.59 -5.40
CA ALA A 104 11.59 0.84 -5.88
C ALA A 104 11.45 -0.55 -5.25
N GLU A 105 12.54 -1.33 -5.18
CA GLU A 105 12.51 -2.67 -4.58
C GLU A 105 12.03 -2.65 -3.12
N ARG A 106 12.60 -1.75 -2.32
CA ARG A 106 12.23 -1.57 -0.90
C ARG A 106 10.78 -1.13 -0.73
N LEU A 107 10.33 -0.20 -1.57
CA LEU A 107 8.95 0.28 -1.56
C LEU A 107 7.98 -0.86 -1.92
N GLN A 108 8.30 -1.64 -2.94
CA GLN A 108 7.48 -2.78 -3.37
C GLN A 108 7.45 -3.91 -2.34
N GLN A 109 8.53 -4.11 -1.58
CA GLN A 109 8.55 -5.01 -0.43
C GLN A 109 7.52 -4.59 0.63
N VAL A 110 7.51 -3.31 1.02
CA VAL A 110 6.48 -2.77 1.96
C VAL A 110 5.07 -2.94 1.40
N GLY A 111 4.88 -2.66 0.10
CA GLY A 111 3.60 -2.87 -0.59
C GLY A 111 3.12 -4.33 -0.52
N SER A 112 4.05 -5.27 -0.69
CA SER A 112 3.77 -6.71 -0.61
C SER A 112 3.44 -7.17 0.82
N GLN A 113 4.18 -6.68 1.81
CA GLN A 113 3.94 -6.96 3.23
C GLN A 113 2.56 -6.48 3.69
N GLY A 114 2.11 -5.30 3.24
CA GLY A 114 0.77 -4.78 3.53
C GLY A 114 -0.36 -5.66 3.02
N GLY A 115 -0.18 -6.32 1.87
CA GLY A 115 -1.09 -7.34 1.37
C GLY A 115 -0.98 -8.66 2.13
N TYR A 116 0.24 -9.14 2.37
CA TYR A 116 0.51 -10.39 3.08
C TYR A 116 -0.13 -10.41 4.47
N ALA A 117 -0.02 -9.32 5.24
CA ALA A 117 -0.62 -9.16 6.57
C ALA A 117 -2.12 -9.52 6.60
N ARG A 118 -2.84 -9.25 5.50
CA ARG A 118 -4.27 -9.52 5.38
C ARG A 118 -4.59 -11.00 5.24
N THR A 119 -3.77 -11.71 4.47
CA THR A 119 -3.88 -13.17 4.32
C THR A 119 -3.42 -13.88 5.58
N TYR A 120 -2.31 -13.43 6.18
CA TYR A 120 -1.77 -14.00 7.40
C TYR A 120 -2.78 -13.92 8.55
N CYS A 121 -3.49 -12.78 8.67
CA CYS A 121 -4.54 -12.61 9.66
C CYS A 121 -5.93 -13.09 9.23
N GLY A 122 -6.08 -13.77 8.10
CA GLY A 122 -7.35 -14.40 7.71
C GLY A 122 -8.51 -13.43 7.43
N VAL A 123 -8.22 -12.15 7.18
CA VAL A 123 -9.24 -11.14 6.84
C VAL A 123 -9.52 -11.05 5.33
N HIS A 124 -8.63 -11.63 4.51
CA HIS A 124 -8.74 -11.76 3.06
C HIS A 124 -8.19 -13.09 2.57
N TYR A 125 -8.73 -13.60 1.47
CA TYR A 125 -8.16 -14.74 0.76
C TYR A 125 -6.88 -14.34 0.03
N PRO A 126 -5.93 -15.28 -0.20
CA PRO A 126 -4.77 -15.04 -1.05
C PRO A 126 -5.13 -14.53 -2.45
N SER A 127 -6.22 -15.03 -3.04
CA SER A 127 -6.72 -14.57 -4.33
C SER A 127 -7.19 -13.12 -4.33
N ASP A 128 -7.72 -12.62 -3.21
CA ASP A 128 -8.17 -11.22 -3.12
C ASP A 128 -6.97 -10.27 -3.17
N VAL A 129 -5.87 -10.66 -2.50
CA VAL A 129 -4.62 -9.89 -2.49
C VAL A 129 -3.92 -9.95 -3.84
N LEU A 130 -3.88 -11.12 -4.48
CA LEU A 130 -3.33 -11.25 -5.83
C LEU A 130 -4.10 -10.41 -6.85
N ALA A 131 -5.44 -10.42 -6.77
CA ALA A 131 -6.28 -9.58 -7.61
C ALA A 131 -6.04 -8.09 -7.37
N SER A 132 -5.92 -7.67 -6.10
CA SER A 132 -5.57 -6.29 -5.74
C SER A 132 -4.24 -5.84 -6.31
N GLN A 133 -3.21 -6.69 -6.28
CA GLN A 133 -1.90 -6.37 -6.85
C GLN A 133 -1.97 -6.19 -8.37
N LYS A 134 -2.68 -7.08 -9.07
CA LYS A 134 -2.89 -6.94 -10.53
C LYS A 134 -3.69 -5.69 -10.87
N LEU A 135 -4.73 -5.40 -10.10
CA LEU A 135 -5.55 -4.20 -10.26
C LEU A 135 -4.72 -2.92 -10.03
N ALA A 136 -3.90 -2.89 -8.97
CA ALA A 136 -3.03 -1.78 -8.68
C ALA A 136 -2.02 -1.55 -9.82
N VAL A 137 -1.38 -2.60 -10.34
CA VAL A 137 -0.47 -2.49 -11.50
C VAL A 137 -1.17 -1.86 -12.70
N ALA A 138 -2.39 -2.32 -13.03
CA ALA A 138 -3.14 -1.80 -14.16
C ALA A 138 -3.50 -0.31 -13.99
N ILE A 139 -4.15 0.05 -12.88
CA ILE A 139 -4.63 1.43 -12.69
C ILE A 139 -3.46 2.39 -12.43
N THR A 140 -2.45 1.99 -11.65
CA THR A 140 -1.28 2.84 -11.40
C THR A 140 -0.52 3.14 -12.69
N LYS A 141 -0.47 2.21 -13.65
CA LYS A 141 0.11 2.48 -14.97
C LYS A 141 -0.63 3.63 -15.67
N ASP A 142 -1.96 3.63 -15.63
CA ASP A 142 -2.78 4.68 -16.24
C ASP A 142 -2.64 6.02 -15.50
N VAL A 143 -2.58 5.97 -14.16
CA VAL A 143 -2.30 7.15 -13.32
C VAL A 143 -0.94 7.74 -13.70
N ILE A 144 0.11 6.92 -13.78
CA ILE A 144 1.46 7.39 -14.13
C ILE A 144 1.50 8.00 -15.53
N ALA A 145 0.73 7.46 -16.49
CA ALA A 145 0.63 8.00 -17.84
C ALA A 145 -0.18 9.32 -17.94
N SER A 146 -0.96 9.66 -16.91
CA SER A 146 -1.85 10.82 -16.92
C SER A 146 -1.11 12.16 -16.84
N ALA A 147 -1.67 13.21 -17.46
CA ALA A 147 -1.14 14.57 -17.38
C ALA A 147 -1.11 15.10 -15.94
N GLN A 148 -2.11 14.75 -15.13
CA GLN A 148 -2.22 15.13 -13.72
C GLN A 148 -1.05 14.60 -12.91
N TRP A 149 -0.66 13.34 -13.14
CA TRP A 149 0.51 12.77 -12.48
C TRP A 149 1.82 13.43 -12.95
N GLN A 150 1.97 13.71 -14.25
CA GLN A 150 3.17 14.40 -14.74
C GLN A 150 3.31 15.81 -14.12
N ILE A 151 2.21 16.57 -14.03
CA ILE A 151 2.20 17.88 -13.35
C ILE A 151 2.56 17.73 -11.87
N PHE A 152 2.03 16.70 -11.21
CA PHE A 152 2.34 16.40 -9.82
C PHE A 152 3.83 16.08 -9.61
N LYS A 153 4.42 15.26 -10.49
CA LYS A 153 5.87 14.95 -10.46
C LYS A 153 6.72 16.19 -10.60
N GLU A 154 6.40 17.05 -11.57
CA GLU A 154 7.11 18.31 -11.80
C GLU A 154 7.07 19.19 -10.55
N LYS A 155 5.89 19.33 -9.94
CA LYS A 155 5.70 20.07 -8.69
C LYS A 155 6.54 19.49 -7.53
N LEU A 156 6.64 18.17 -7.43
CA LEU A 156 7.33 17.50 -6.33
C LEU A 156 8.85 17.40 -6.48
N LYS A 157 9.43 17.76 -7.63
CA LYS A 157 10.88 17.68 -7.88
C LYS A 157 11.76 18.13 -6.69
N PRO A 158 11.49 19.28 -6.02
CA PRO A 158 12.32 19.71 -4.88
C PRO A 158 12.25 18.76 -3.68
N GLU A 159 11.09 18.18 -3.40
CA GLU A 159 10.93 17.20 -2.31
C GLU A 159 11.59 15.88 -2.68
N ILE A 160 11.36 15.38 -3.91
CA ILE A 160 11.96 14.13 -4.40
C ILE A 160 13.49 14.20 -4.40
N GLN A 161 14.07 15.33 -4.82
CA GLN A 161 15.52 15.51 -4.78
C GLN A 161 16.08 15.38 -3.36
N LYS A 162 15.39 15.94 -2.34
CA LYS A 162 15.77 15.78 -0.93
C LYS A 162 15.62 14.33 -0.49
N LEU A 163 14.53 13.67 -0.87
CA LEU A 163 14.32 12.26 -0.54
C LEU A 163 15.44 11.40 -1.12
N MET A 164 15.87 11.63 -2.35
CA MET A 164 16.92 10.83 -3.01
C MET A 164 18.30 10.90 -2.35
N MET A 165 18.55 11.90 -1.49
CA MET A 165 19.77 11.95 -0.70
C MET A 165 19.71 10.84 0.36
N ALA A 166 20.64 9.89 0.32
CA ALA A 166 20.71 8.86 1.34
C ALA A 166 21.02 9.50 2.71
N PRO A 167 20.31 9.11 3.79
CA PRO A 167 20.66 9.57 5.13
C PRO A 167 22.10 9.16 5.46
N PRO A 168 22.89 9.99 6.18
CA PRO A 168 24.28 9.69 6.51
C PRO A 168 24.50 8.36 7.25
N ALA A 169 23.49 7.91 8.00
CA ALA A 169 23.50 6.63 8.72
C ALA A 169 23.18 5.41 7.84
N GLY A 170 22.90 5.60 6.54
CA GLY A 170 22.40 4.57 5.64
C GLY A 170 20.89 4.36 5.75
N LEU A 171 20.31 3.66 4.78
CA LEU A 171 18.87 3.36 4.77
C LEU A 171 18.53 2.42 5.94
N PRO A 172 17.43 2.66 6.68
CA PRO A 172 16.99 1.76 7.75
C PRO A 172 16.76 0.34 7.24
N LEU A 173 16.91 -0.68 8.10
CA LEU A 173 16.43 -2.00 7.74
C LEU A 173 14.90 -1.99 7.61
N LEU A 174 14.39 -2.67 6.59
CA LEU A 174 12.97 -3.02 6.54
C LEU A 174 12.81 -4.17 7.53
N THR A 175 12.46 -3.87 8.78
CA THR A 175 12.30 -4.91 9.78
C THR A 175 11.08 -5.76 9.44
N ASP A 176 11.31 -7.06 9.35
CA ASP A 176 10.26 -8.07 9.35
C ASP A 176 9.46 -8.06 10.67
#